data_AF-A0A0G0K790-F1
#
_entry.id   AF-A0A0G0K790-F1
#
_cell.length_a   1.000
_cell.length_b   1.000
_cell.length_c   1.000
_cell.angle_alpha   90.00
_cell.angle_beta   90.00
_cell.angle_gamma   90.00
#
_symmetry.space_group_name_H-M   'P 1'
#
loop_
_entity.id
_entity.type
_entity.pdbx_description
1 polymer ?
#
loop_
_entity_poly.entity_id
_entity_poly.type
_entity_poly.pdbx_seq_one_letter_code
_entity_poly.pdbx_strand_id
1 'polypeptide(L)' 'MKSIFAVIVIAFIVFSSAACKKKEAGVEAEPSSIGDIAPDFTPKDVNGNTVRLSDYKGKVVLI' A
#
# COMPACT_ATOMS: atom_id res chain seq x y z
N MET A 1 19.59 30.26 25.74
CA MET A 1 19.70 30.10 24.26
C MET A 1 19.92 28.64 23.83
N LYS A 2 20.84 27.90 24.46
CA LYS A 2 21.13 26.48 24.16
C LYS A 2 19.94 25.53 24.38
N SER A 3 19.18 25.72 25.45
CA SER A 3 18.01 24.92 25.84
C SER A 3 16.80 25.15 24.94
N ILE A 4 16.64 26.35 24.38
CA ILE A 4 15.59 26.67 23.40
C ILE A 4 15.85 25.95 22.07
N PHE A 5 17.11 25.90 21.65
CA PHE A 5 17.52 25.18 20.43
C PHE A 5 17.27 23.67 20.53
N ALA A 6 17.52 23.09 21.71
CA ALA A 6 17.25 21.67 21.97
C ALA A 6 15.76 21.32 21.88
N VAL A 7 14.87 22.17 22.41
CA VAL A 7 13.42 21.95 22.37
C VAL A 7 12.87 22.03 20.94
N ILE A 8 13.38 22.97 20.11
CA ILE A 8 12.97 23.11 18.72
C ILE A 8 13.38 21.88 17.89
N VAL A 9 14.58 21.35 18.11
CA VAL A 9 15.08 20.14 17.42
C VAL A 9 14.26 18.91 17.80
N ILE A 10 13.93 18.74 19.08
CA ILE A 10 13.09 17.63 19.56
C ILE A 10 11.68 17.73 18.97
N ALA A 11 11.09 18.93 18.92
CA ALA A 11 9.78 19.14 18.32
C ALA A 11 9.75 18.79 16.82
N PHE A 12 10.80 19.15 16.07
CA PHE A 12 10.92 18.81 14.65
C PHE A 12 11.07 17.30 14.40
N ILE A 13 11.83 16.60 15.26
CA ILE A 13 12.01 15.15 15.15
C ILE A 13 10.70 14.42 15.41
N VAL A 14 9.94 14.83 16.43
CA VAL A 14 8.65 14.22 16.78
C VAL A 14 7.59 14.48 15.70
N PHE A 15 7.60 15.66 15.07
CA PHE A 15 6.67 16.01 13.99
C PHE A 15 6.92 15.21 12.71
N SER A 16 8.18 14.81 12.45
CA SER A 16 8.55 14.07 11.23
C SER A 16 8.06 12.61 11.24
N SER A 17 7.97 11.99 12.42
CA SER A 17 7.52 10.60 12.57
C SER A 17 6.01 10.36 12.37
N ALA A 18 5.18 11.40 12.28
CA ALA A 18 3.73 11.26 12.09
C ALA A 18 3.29 11.19 10.61
N ALA A 19 4.22 11.24 9.65
CA ALA A 19 3.91 11.29 8.22
C ALA A 19 3.97 9.92 7.50
N CYS A 20 3.56 8.83 8.15
CA CYS A 20 3.21 7.59 7.42
C CYS A 20 1.78 7.70 6.87
N LYS A 21 1.60 8.45 5.79
CA LYS A 21 0.36 8.39 5.00
C LYS A 21 0.35 7.10 4.19
N LYS A 22 -0.14 6.01 4.78
CA LYS A 22 -0.52 4.81 4.04
C LYS A 22 -1.77 5.18 3.22
N LYS A 23 -1.60 5.45 1.93
CA LYS A 23 -2.71 5.62 0.98
C LYS A 23 -3.37 4.27 0.78
N GLU A 24 -4.46 4.02 1.50
CA GLU A 24 -5.35 2.91 1.22
C GLU A 24 -6.28 3.35 0.08
N ALA A 25 -5.86 3.07 -1.15
CA ALA A 25 -6.75 3.15 -2.31
C ALA A 25 -7.64 1.92 -2.26
N GLY A 26 -8.68 1.98 -1.43
CA GLY A 26 -9.79 1.03 -1.51
C GLY A 26 -10.54 1.33 -2.80
N VAL A 27 -10.31 0.50 -3.83
CA VAL A 27 -11.20 0.46 -4.98
C VAL A 27 -12.48 -0.23 -4.50
N GLU A 28 -13.58 0.52 -4.43
CA GLU A 28 -14.91 -0.07 -4.33
C GLU A 28 -15.10 -0.90 -5.61
N ALA A 29 -14.89 -2.21 -5.49
CA ALA A 29 -14.95 -3.13 -6.62
C ALA A 29 -16.42 -3.50 -6.85
N GLU A 30 -17.00 -2.94 -7.91
CA GLU A 30 -18.23 -3.47 -8.49
C GLU A 30 -18.04 -4.94 -8.88
N PRO A 31 -19.06 -5.80 -8.74
CA PRO A 31 -18.97 -7.20 -9.12
C PRO A 31 -18.69 -7.32 -10.63
N SER A 32 -17.56 -7.95 -10.95
CA SER A 32 -17.13 -8.19 -12.33
C SER A 32 -18.07 -9.17 -13.05
N SER A 33 -18.37 -8.88 -14.32
CA SER A 33 -19.22 -9.71 -15.18
C SER A 33 -18.39 -10.60 -16.13
N ILE A 34 -19.05 -11.58 -16.76
CA ILE A 34 -18.39 -12.47 -17.72
C ILE A 34 -17.94 -11.66 -18.94
N GLY A 35 -16.66 -11.80 -19.30
CA GLY A 35 -16.04 -11.11 -20.43
C GLY A 35 -15.28 -9.84 -20.04
N ASP A 36 -15.44 -9.36 -18.81
CA ASP A 36 -14.68 -8.22 -18.30
C ASP A 36 -13.20 -8.57 -18.16
N ILE A 37 -12.36 -7.56 -18.34
CA ILE A 37 -10.94 -7.67 -18.02
C ILE A 37 -10.83 -7.73 -16.49
N ALA A 38 -10.19 -8.79 -15.99
CA ALA A 38 -9.94 -8.94 -14.56
C ALA A 38 -9.13 -7.75 -14.01
N PRO A 39 -9.52 -7.16 -12.86
CA PRO A 39 -8.77 -6.09 -12.22
C PRO A 39 -7.34 -6.52 -11.87
N ASP A 40 -6.39 -5.57 -11.94
CA ASP A 40 -5.04 -5.83 -11.44
C ASP A 40 -5.04 -5.94 -9.92
N PHE A 41 -4.20 -6.80 -9.38
CA PHE A 41 -4.08 -7.05 -7.94
C PHE A 41 -2.62 -7.15 -7.53
N THR A 42 -2.32 -6.75 -6.29
CA THR A 42 -0.96 -6.84 -5.71
C THR A 42 -0.94 -7.29 -4.24
N PRO A 43 -1.71 -8.32 -3.81
CA PRO A 43 -1.73 -8.75 -2.43
C PRO A 43 -0.42 -9.43 -2.04
N LYS A 44 -0.26 -9.62 -0.73
CA LYS A 44 0.78 -10.48 -0.18
C LYS A 44 0.28 -11.92 -0.09
N ASP A 45 1.10 -12.89 -0.48
CA ASP A 45 0.83 -14.31 -0.22
C ASP A 45 1.09 -14.68 1.26
N VAL A 46 0.85 -15.94 1.61
CA VAL A 46 1.08 -16.48 2.96
C VAL A 46 2.54 -16.42 3.42
N ASN A 47 3.48 -16.25 2.48
CA ASN A 47 4.91 -16.13 2.74
C ASN A 47 5.39 -14.67 2.73
N GLY A 48 4.48 -13.71 2.50
CA GLY A 48 4.80 -12.28 2.40
C GLY A 48 5.33 -11.81 1.03
N ASN A 49 5.36 -12.69 0.03
CA ASN A 49 5.73 -12.31 -1.33
C ASN A 49 4.64 -11.46 -1.96
N THR A 50 5.02 -10.44 -2.73
CA THR A 50 4.05 -9.69 -3.54
C THR A 50 3.67 -10.53 -4.74
N VAL A 51 2.37 -10.75 -4.95
CA VAL A 51 1.83 -11.49 -6.10
C VAL A 51 1.06 -10.52 -6.99
N ARG A 52 1.25 -10.59 -8.30
CA ARG A 52 0.57 -9.75 -9.30
C ARG A 52 -0.25 -10.61 -10.25
N LEU A 53 -1.30 -10.04 -10.86
CA LEU A 53 -2.04 -10.74 -11.92
C LEU A 53 -1.11 -11.09 -13.11
N SER A 54 -0.13 -10.24 -13.41
CA SER A 54 0.87 -10.46 -14.46
C SER A 54 1.72 -11.71 -14.27
N ASP A 55 1.88 -12.17 -13.03
CA ASP A 55 2.72 -13.33 -12.72
C ASP A 55 2.09 -14.63 -13.27
N TYR A 56 0.79 -14.59 -13.60
CA TYR A 56 0.01 -15.71 -14.14
C TYR A 56 -0.32 -15.57 -15.63
N LYS A 57 0.38 -14.71 -16.38
CA LYS A 57 0.13 -14.56 -17.83
C LYS A 57 0.19 -15.91 -18.56
N GLY A 58 -0.84 -16.18 -19.37
CA GLY A 58 -0.98 -17.44 -20.11
C GLY A 58 -1.53 -18.61 -19.30
N LYS A 59 -2.00 -18.38 -18.06
CA LYS A 59 -2.62 -19.40 -17.20
C LYS A 59 -4.06 -19.02 -16.88
N VAL A 60 -4.90 -20.02 -16.64
CA VAL A 60 -6.22 -19.84 -16.03
C VAL A 60 -6.03 -19.69 -14.51
N VAL A 61 -6.69 -18.72 -13.89
CA VAL A 61 -6.55 -18.38 -12.47
C VAL A 61 -7.93 -18.33 -11.82
N LEU A 62 -8.02 -18.83 -10.60
CA LEU A 62 -9.20 -18.75 -9.73
C LEU A 62 -8.81 -17.94 -8.48
N ILE A 63 -9.68 -17.02 -8.06
CA ILE A 63 -9.45 -16.08 -6.94
C ILE A 63 -10.54 -16.28 -5.90
#